data_AF-A0A9P3FFA5-F1
#
_entry.id   AF-A0A9P3FFA5-F1
#
_cell.length_a   1.000
_cell.length_b   1.000
_cell.length_c   1.000
_cell.angle_alpha   90.00
_cell.angle_beta   90.00
_cell.angle_gamma   90.00
#
_symmetry.space_group_name_H-M   'P 1'
#
loop_
_entity.id
_entity.type
_entity.pdbx_description
1 polymer ?
#
loop_
_entity_poly.entity_id
_entity_poly.type
_entity_poly.pdbx_seq_one_letter_code
_entity_poly.pdbx_strand_id
1 'polypeptide(L)'
;MSYELVTYQCLHFKIVSQHPYNFYEEDDYSIEGLLSTPTDSQRRSNTACDAAECEDISGVEWAKRVNEAIAKSKTYFSLAVNRYLDIGFRYHNIPMGCRFVTLNDPLCRLAHQQFGVEICAWDDDDFFDCWQDTLRTFPDLACKISASMDEDSRIKMAKVVHEIRVAVNGIVGRMLELEEGVRRIDGLQQDLKQTELWSDIVVKPSMKRGRTGRRDTRALRGPVSPGDVFARATFKAWEGRIAGLWDAFYMT
;
A
#
# COMPACT_ATOMS: atom_id res chain seq x y z
N MET A 1 -10.67 -10.03 13.25
CA MET A 1 -12.09 -9.66 13.20
C MET A 1 -12.48 -9.62 11.74
N SER A 2 -13.64 -10.15 11.37
CA SER A 2 -14.05 -10.24 9.95
C SER A 2 -14.85 -9.00 9.58
N TYR A 3 -14.52 -8.34 8.48
CA TYR A 3 -15.24 -7.14 8.02
C TYR A 3 -15.78 -7.30 6.59
N GLU A 4 -16.89 -6.63 6.30
CA GLU A 4 -17.53 -6.60 4.99
C GLU A 4 -17.59 -5.18 4.42
N LEU A 5 -17.13 -4.99 3.19
CA LEU A 5 -17.35 -3.76 2.44
C LEU A 5 -18.70 -3.82 1.72
N VAL A 6 -19.66 -3.00 2.13
CA VAL A 6 -20.95 -2.86 1.45
C VAL A 6 -20.96 -1.58 0.64
N THR A 7 -21.21 -1.68 -0.68
CA THR A 7 -21.42 -0.52 -1.56
C THR A 7 -22.85 -0.48 -2.06
N TYR A 8 -23.51 0.67 -1.92
CA TYR A 8 -24.88 0.91 -2.35
C TYR A 8 -24.95 1.52 -3.75
N GLN A 9 -26.12 1.42 -4.38
CA GLN A 9 -26.37 2.02 -5.69
C GLN A 9 -26.21 3.55 -5.69
N CYS A 10 -26.50 4.20 -4.56
CA CYS A 10 -26.32 5.64 -4.34
C CYS A 10 -24.85 6.05 -4.14
N LEU A 11 -23.90 5.14 -4.37
CA LEU A 11 -22.45 5.27 -4.20
C LEU A 11 -21.98 5.43 -2.75
N HIS A 12 -22.87 5.52 -1.76
CA HIS A 12 -22.47 5.34 -0.37
C HIS A 12 -21.88 3.95 -0.16
N PHE A 13 -20.99 3.83 0.82
CA PHE A 13 -20.44 2.56 1.26
C PHE A 13 -20.35 2.55 2.77
N LYS A 14 -20.21 1.35 3.34
CA LYS A 14 -19.88 1.17 4.75
C LYS A 14 -19.05 -0.08 4.96
N ILE A 15 -18.22 -0.06 5.99
CA ILE A 15 -17.50 -1.21 6.48
C ILE A 15 -18.24 -1.75 7.69
N VAL A 16 -18.66 -3.01 7.61
CA VAL A 16 -19.50 -3.66 8.63
C VAL A 16 -18.69 -4.75 9.32
N SER A 17 -18.70 -4.73 10.64
CA SER A 17 -18.17 -5.83 11.45
C SER A 17 -19.07 -7.05 11.31
N GLN A 18 -18.52 -8.18 10.86
CA GLN A 18 -19.25 -9.44 10.79
C GLN A 18 -19.22 -10.22 12.11
N HIS A 19 -18.67 -9.62 13.18
CA HIS A 19 -18.58 -10.28 14.47
C HIS A 19 -19.96 -10.33 15.14
N PRO A 20 -20.47 -11.52 15.51
CA PRO A 20 -21.85 -11.70 16.00
C PRO A 20 -22.15 -11.02 17.36
N TYR A 21 -21.14 -10.40 17.98
CA TYR A 21 -21.24 -9.70 19.25
C TYR A 21 -20.87 -8.21 19.16
N ASN A 22 -20.51 -7.68 17.99
CA ASN A 22 -20.13 -6.27 17.80
C ASN A 22 -21.34 -5.40 17.40
N PHE A 23 -22.41 -5.44 18.20
CA PHE A 23 -23.59 -4.61 17.98
C PHE A 23 -23.35 -3.10 18.24
N TYR A 24 -22.17 -2.72 18.74
CA TYR A 24 -21.81 -1.36 19.15
C TYR A 24 -20.66 -0.74 18.35
N GLU A 25 -20.06 -1.45 17.40
CA GLU A 25 -19.14 -0.81 16.45
C GLU A 25 -19.96 0.00 15.46
N GLU A 26 -19.74 1.32 15.44
CA GLU A 26 -20.33 2.18 14.42
C GLU A 26 -19.80 1.77 13.04
N ASP A 27 -20.71 1.62 12.08
CA ASP A 27 -20.35 1.42 10.67
C ASP A 27 -19.38 2.54 10.23
N ASP A 28 -18.26 2.17 9.59
CA ASP A 28 -17.30 3.16 9.09
C ASP A 28 -17.59 3.51 7.63
N TYR A 29 -17.82 4.81 7.38
CA TYR A 29 -18.14 5.39 6.07
C TYR A 29 -16.97 6.22 5.51
N SER A 30 -15.84 6.24 6.21
CA SER A 30 -14.73 7.15 5.98
C SER A 30 -13.66 6.57 5.05
N ILE A 31 -12.85 7.47 4.50
CA ILE A 31 -11.64 7.09 3.75
C ILE A 31 -10.65 6.38 4.66
N GLU A 32 -10.51 6.85 5.89
CA GLU A 32 -9.60 6.24 6.83
C GLU A 32 -10.01 4.80 7.17
N GLY A 33 -11.31 4.54 7.31
CA GLY A 33 -11.83 3.19 7.54
C GLY A 33 -11.43 2.22 6.44
N LEU A 34 -11.61 2.61 5.19
CA LEU A 34 -11.23 1.80 4.03
C LEU A 34 -9.70 1.56 3.93
N LEU A 35 -8.87 2.44 4.51
CA LEU A 35 -7.39 2.28 4.54
C LEU A 35 -6.88 1.50 5.76
N SER A 36 -7.61 1.53 6.85
CA SER A 36 -7.20 0.98 8.14
C SER A 36 -7.86 -0.36 8.46
N THR A 37 -8.97 -0.68 7.80
CA THR A 37 -9.80 -1.86 8.09
C THR A 37 -9.90 -2.76 6.85
N PRO A 38 -9.08 -3.83 6.76
CA PRO A 38 -9.22 -4.84 5.73
C PRO A 38 -10.59 -5.50 5.81
N THR A 39 -11.21 -5.69 4.65
CA THR A 39 -12.47 -6.41 4.51
C THR A 39 -12.24 -7.76 3.85
N ASP A 40 -12.80 -8.81 4.46
CA ASP A 40 -12.67 -10.19 4.02
C ASP A 40 -13.74 -10.57 2.99
N SER A 41 -14.80 -9.76 2.90
CA SER A 41 -15.89 -9.94 1.95
C SER A 41 -16.39 -8.60 1.42
N GLN A 42 -16.94 -8.63 0.22
CA GLN A 42 -17.49 -7.44 -0.43
C GLN A 42 -18.87 -7.72 -0.98
N ARG A 43 -19.78 -6.76 -0.80
CA ARG A 43 -21.15 -6.83 -1.27
C ARG A 43 -21.54 -5.55 -1.99
N ARG A 44 -22.14 -5.71 -3.16
CA ARG A 44 -22.84 -4.63 -3.86
C ARG A 44 -24.33 -4.76 -3.59
N SER A 45 -24.94 -3.73 -3.01
CA SER A 45 -26.39 -3.62 -2.95
C SER A 45 -26.91 -2.95 -4.21
N ASN A 46 -27.98 -3.50 -4.78
CA ASN A 46 -28.74 -2.86 -5.85
C ASN A 46 -29.83 -1.91 -5.29
N THR A 47 -29.79 -1.61 -3.99
CA THR A 47 -30.65 -0.61 -3.37
C THR A 47 -29.84 0.62 -2.99
N ALA A 48 -30.53 1.76 -2.87
CA ALA A 48 -30.02 2.90 -2.11
C ALA A 48 -29.82 2.51 -0.63
N CYS A 49 -28.98 3.26 0.08
CA CYS A 49 -28.91 3.15 1.53
C CYS A 49 -30.10 3.85 2.20
N ASP A 50 -30.29 3.63 3.50
CA ASP A 50 -31.43 4.13 4.28
C ASP A 50 -31.34 5.65 4.59
N ALA A 51 -30.46 6.38 3.91
CA ALA A 51 -30.28 7.81 4.12
C ALA A 51 -31.32 8.58 3.29
N ALA A 52 -32.00 9.55 3.91
CA ALA A 52 -33.11 10.27 3.29
C ALA A 52 -32.72 10.96 1.97
N GLU A 53 -31.47 11.45 1.87
CA GLU A 53 -30.92 12.06 0.66
C GLU A 53 -30.65 11.07 -0.48
N CYS A 54 -30.95 9.78 -0.29
CA CYS A 54 -30.76 8.72 -1.29
C CYS A 54 -32.07 8.17 -1.88
N GLU A 55 -33.24 8.62 -1.40
CA GLU A 55 -34.54 8.15 -1.90
C GLU A 55 -34.82 8.61 -3.34
N ASP A 56 -34.45 9.85 -3.69
CA ASP A 56 -34.59 10.39 -5.05
C ASP A 56 -33.35 11.22 -5.44
N ILE A 57 -32.44 10.59 -6.20
CA ILE A 57 -31.17 11.20 -6.60
C ILE A 57 -31.30 11.77 -8.01
N SER A 58 -31.28 13.10 -8.10
CA SER A 58 -31.21 13.80 -9.39
C SER A 58 -29.93 13.43 -10.17
N GLY A 59 -29.96 13.53 -11.50
CA GLY A 59 -28.78 13.26 -12.33
C GLY A 59 -27.57 14.15 -12.00
N VAL A 60 -27.80 15.41 -11.64
CA VAL A 60 -26.76 16.36 -11.23
C VAL A 60 -26.10 15.94 -9.92
N GLU A 61 -26.90 15.58 -8.91
CA GLU A 61 -26.40 15.09 -7.62
C GLU A 61 -25.66 13.76 -7.79
N TRP A 62 -26.17 12.89 -8.64
CA TRP A 62 -25.52 11.61 -8.90
C TRP A 62 -24.14 11.80 -9.57
N ALA A 63 -24.05 12.68 -10.58
CA ALA A 63 -22.78 13.04 -11.22
C ALA A 63 -21.78 13.64 -10.21
N LYS A 64 -22.26 14.46 -9.27
CA LYS A 64 -21.46 15.00 -8.17
C LYS A 64 -20.91 13.88 -7.28
N ARG A 65 -21.75 12.92 -6.88
CA ARG A 65 -21.32 11.77 -6.06
C ARG A 65 -20.29 10.88 -6.74
N VAL A 66 -20.38 10.70 -8.07
CA VAL A 66 -19.33 9.98 -8.82
C VAL A 66 -18.01 10.75 -8.76
N ASN A 67 -18.03 12.06 -9.03
CA ASN A 67 -16.83 12.89 -8.94
C ASN A 67 -16.21 12.83 -7.55
N GLU A 68 -17.03 12.91 -6.50
CA GLU A 68 -16.57 12.73 -5.12
C GLU A 68 -15.98 11.33 -4.90
N ALA A 69 -16.63 10.26 -5.37
CA ALA A 69 -16.10 8.90 -5.24
C ALA A 69 -14.75 8.72 -5.96
N ILE A 70 -14.59 9.30 -7.15
CA ILE A 70 -13.32 9.29 -7.90
C ILE A 70 -12.26 10.09 -7.13
N ALA A 71 -12.58 11.31 -6.68
CA ALA A 71 -11.65 12.16 -5.95
C ALA A 71 -11.19 11.48 -4.65
N LYS A 72 -12.13 10.90 -3.88
CA LYS A 72 -11.82 10.10 -2.70
C LYS A 72 -10.89 8.95 -3.09
N SER A 73 -11.26 8.14 -4.10
CA SER A 73 -10.47 7.02 -4.62
C SER A 73 -9.02 7.43 -4.91
N LYS A 74 -8.81 8.52 -5.65
CA LYS A 74 -7.47 9.07 -5.91
C LYS A 74 -6.69 9.39 -4.63
N THR A 75 -7.33 10.02 -3.65
CA THR A 75 -6.71 10.29 -2.34
C THR A 75 -6.25 9.00 -1.65
N TYR A 76 -7.03 7.91 -1.70
CA TYR A 76 -6.57 6.61 -1.15
C TYR A 76 -5.29 6.14 -1.80
N PHE A 77 -5.23 6.20 -3.13
CA PHE A 77 -4.06 5.73 -3.87
C PHE A 77 -2.81 6.54 -3.51
N SER A 78 -2.92 7.86 -3.43
CA SER A 78 -1.82 8.71 -2.97
C SER A 78 -1.37 8.35 -1.55
N LEU A 79 -2.30 8.13 -0.61
CA LEU A 79 -1.97 7.71 0.75
C LEU A 79 -1.31 6.33 0.80
N ALA A 80 -1.81 5.36 0.01
CA ALA A 80 -1.26 4.01 -0.08
C ALA A 80 0.16 4.03 -0.67
N VAL A 81 0.41 4.85 -1.70
CA VAL A 81 1.75 5.07 -2.25
C VAL A 81 2.67 5.59 -1.16
N ASN A 82 2.30 6.67 -0.46
CA ASN A 82 3.12 7.20 0.63
C ASN A 82 3.45 6.16 1.72
N ARG A 83 2.49 5.29 2.07
CA ARG A 83 2.73 4.20 3.02
C ARG A 83 3.72 3.17 2.47
N TYR A 84 3.64 2.82 1.19
CA TYR A 84 4.61 1.95 0.54
C TYR A 84 6.02 2.53 0.57
N LEU A 85 6.15 3.84 0.33
CA LEU A 85 7.42 4.55 0.43
C LEU A 85 8.01 4.46 1.85
N ASP A 86 7.21 4.79 2.87
CA ASP A 86 7.64 4.74 4.26
C ASP A 86 8.11 3.34 4.67
N ILE A 87 7.34 2.30 4.33
CA ILE A 87 7.68 0.91 4.62
C ILE A 87 8.99 0.52 3.94
N GLY A 88 9.19 0.88 2.67
CA GLY A 88 10.42 0.62 1.94
C GLY A 88 11.63 1.32 2.56
N PHE A 89 11.50 2.61 2.93
CA PHE A 89 12.55 3.34 3.65
C PHE A 89 12.92 2.66 4.96
N ARG A 90 11.93 2.24 5.75
CA ARG A 90 12.16 1.50 7.00
C ARG A 90 12.90 0.19 6.73
N TYR A 91 12.46 -0.60 5.76
CA TYR A 91 13.13 -1.85 5.37
C TYR A 91 14.59 -1.61 4.98
N HIS A 92 14.86 -0.61 4.14
CA HIS A 92 16.20 -0.29 3.67
C HIS A 92 17.13 0.31 4.74
N ASN A 93 16.59 0.75 5.89
CA ASN A 93 17.37 1.18 7.04
C ASN A 93 17.74 0.03 8.01
N ILE A 94 17.08 -1.13 7.91
CA ILE A 94 17.40 -2.29 8.76
C ILE A 94 18.74 -2.92 8.33
N PRO A 95 19.69 -3.26 9.23
CA PRO A 95 20.93 -3.90 8.84
C PRO A 95 20.74 -5.17 8.01
N MET A 96 21.57 -5.35 6.98
CA MET A 96 21.45 -6.46 6.03
C MET A 96 21.46 -7.84 6.70
N GLY A 97 22.25 -8.02 7.76
CA GLY A 97 22.26 -9.29 8.50
C GLY A 97 20.92 -9.62 9.16
N CYS A 98 20.15 -8.63 9.64
CA CYS A 98 18.81 -8.87 10.19
C CYS A 98 17.83 -9.32 9.10
N ARG A 99 17.94 -8.73 7.90
CA ARG A 99 17.17 -9.15 6.72
C ARG A 99 17.52 -10.57 6.29
N PHE A 100 18.80 -10.93 6.36
CA PHE A 100 19.27 -12.26 5.98
C PHE A 100 18.71 -13.35 6.92
N VAL A 101 18.71 -13.10 8.23
CA VAL A 101 18.22 -14.05 9.24
C VAL A 101 16.71 -14.31 9.10
N THR A 102 15.97 -13.40 8.46
CA THR A 102 14.51 -13.47 8.28
C THR A 102 14.08 -13.95 6.90
N LEU A 103 15.00 -14.31 6.00
CA LEU A 103 14.69 -14.72 4.62
C LEU A 103 13.68 -15.86 4.51
N ASN A 104 13.71 -16.80 5.45
CA ASN A 104 12.82 -17.96 5.46
C ASN A 104 11.56 -17.75 6.31
N ASP A 105 11.39 -16.60 6.96
CA ASP A 105 10.19 -16.26 7.72
C ASP A 105 9.05 -15.96 6.72
N PRO A 106 7.94 -16.73 6.73
CA PRO A 106 6.82 -16.47 5.84
C PRO A 106 6.25 -15.06 5.94
N LEU A 107 6.27 -14.44 7.12
CA LEU A 107 5.77 -13.08 7.33
C LEU A 107 6.65 -12.02 6.67
N CYS A 108 7.94 -12.31 6.48
CA CYS A 108 8.90 -11.39 5.90
C CYS A 108 9.01 -11.54 4.38
N ARG A 109 8.44 -12.60 3.79
CA ARG A 109 8.61 -12.96 2.38
C ARG A 109 8.23 -11.84 1.44
N LEU A 110 7.04 -11.24 1.62
CA LEU A 110 6.57 -10.18 0.73
C LEU A 110 7.46 -8.94 0.83
N ALA A 111 7.90 -8.56 2.03
CA ALA A 111 8.83 -7.44 2.22
C ALA A 111 10.20 -7.70 1.56
N HIS A 112 10.73 -8.93 1.69
CA HIS A 112 11.97 -9.32 1.00
C HIS A 112 11.81 -9.32 -0.51
N GLN A 113 10.70 -9.84 -1.03
CA GLN A 113 10.43 -9.80 -2.46
C GLN A 113 10.39 -8.36 -2.94
N GLN A 114 9.57 -7.52 -2.32
CA GLN A 114 9.31 -6.17 -2.80
C GLN A 114 10.48 -5.20 -2.63
N PHE A 115 11.26 -5.28 -1.55
CA PHE A 115 12.33 -4.32 -1.27
C PHE A 115 13.74 -4.93 -1.34
N GLY A 116 13.84 -6.25 -1.39
CA GLY A 116 15.11 -6.99 -1.33
C GLY A 116 15.45 -7.77 -2.59
N VAL A 117 14.51 -8.04 -3.49
CA VAL A 117 14.70 -8.90 -4.66
C VAL A 117 14.23 -8.23 -5.94
N GLU A 118 13.03 -7.65 -5.91
CA GLU A 118 12.38 -7.14 -7.11
C GLU A 118 13.07 -5.87 -7.64
N ILE A 119 13.39 -5.89 -8.93
CA ILE A 119 14.15 -4.83 -9.61
C ILE A 119 13.47 -4.32 -10.89
N CYS A 120 12.34 -4.92 -11.29
CA CYS A 120 11.57 -4.43 -12.43
C CYS A 120 10.97 -3.04 -12.14
N ALA A 121 10.49 -2.37 -13.19
CA ALA A 121 9.74 -1.13 -13.02
C ALA A 121 8.38 -1.41 -12.36
N TRP A 122 7.77 -0.40 -11.75
CA TRP A 122 6.49 -0.58 -11.02
C TRP A 122 5.33 -0.98 -11.94
N ASP A 123 5.39 -0.60 -13.22
CA ASP A 123 4.41 -0.93 -14.25
C ASP A 123 4.58 -2.36 -14.80
N ASP A 124 5.70 -3.01 -14.50
CA ASP A 124 6.01 -4.41 -14.84
C ASP A 124 5.91 -5.37 -13.64
N ASP A 125 5.51 -4.89 -12.46
CA ASP A 125 5.40 -5.70 -11.24
C ASP A 125 3.94 -6.04 -10.91
N ASP A 126 3.61 -7.33 -10.91
CA ASP A 126 2.30 -7.89 -10.50
C ASP A 126 1.87 -7.45 -9.10
N PHE A 127 2.80 -6.94 -8.28
CA PHE A 127 2.46 -6.27 -7.03
C PHE A 127 1.50 -5.09 -7.25
N PHE A 128 1.69 -4.32 -8.32
CA PHE A 128 0.96 -3.09 -8.60
C PHE A 128 -0.20 -3.26 -9.58
N ASP A 129 -0.52 -4.46 -10.08
CA ASP A 129 -1.62 -4.68 -11.04
C ASP A 129 -2.93 -4.00 -10.64
N CYS A 130 -3.35 -4.17 -9.38
CA CYS A 130 -4.57 -3.53 -8.86
C CYS A 130 -4.53 -2.00 -8.94
N TRP A 131 -3.36 -1.38 -8.74
CA TRP A 131 -3.17 0.06 -8.88
C TRP A 131 -3.28 0.47 -10.34
N GLN A 132 -2.61 -0.26 -11.23
CA GLN A 132 -2.60 0.02 -12.67
C GLN A 132 -4.00 -0.09 -13.29
N ASP A 133 -4.73 -1.17 -13.00
CA ASP A 133 -6.07 -1.40 -13.52
C ASP A 133 -7.05 -0.34 -13.03
N THR A 134 -6.92 0.07 -11.77
CA THR A 134 -7.74 1.14 -11.22
C THR A 134 -7.43 2.49 -11.85
N LEU A 135 -6.15 2.82 -12.05
CA LEU A 135 -5.72 4.04 -12.72
C LEU A 135 -6.26 4.14 -14.15
N ARG A 136 -6.24 3.04 -14.91
CA ARG A 136 -6.81 2.98 -16.27
C ARG A 136 -8.32 3.23 -16.28
N THR A 137 -9.00 2.94 -15.17
CA THR A 137 -10.45 3.06 -15.05
C THR A 137 -10.91 4.50 -14.76
N PHE A 138 -10.09 5.33 -14.10
CA PHE A 138 -10.50 6.69 -13.73
C PHE A 138 -10.81 7.64 -14.90
N PRO A 139 -9.98 7.73 -15.97
CA PRO A 139 -10.29 8.58 -17.13
C PRO A 139 -11.60 8.17 -17.79
N ASP A 140 -11.81 6.86 -17.88
CA ASP A 140 -12.99 6.23 -18.45
C ASP A 140 -14.26 6.59 -17.69
N LEU A 141 -14.18 6.67 -16.35
CA LEU A 141 -15.28 7.13 -15.50
C LEU A 141 -15.52 8.62 -15.72
N ALA A 142 -14.48 9.44 -15.67
CA ALA A 142 -14.59 10.89 -15.82
C ALA A 142 -15.23 11.29 -17.17
N CYS A 143 -14.89 10.60 -18.26
CA CYS A 143 -15.49 10.84 -19.58
C CYS A 143 -16.96 10.41 -19.69
N LYS A 144 -17.42 9.47 -18.86
CA LYS A 144 -18.79 8.93 -18.88
C LYS A 144 -19.76 9.72 -17.98
N ILE A 145 -19.25 10.68 -17.19
CA ILE A 145 -20.09 11.51 -16.31
C ILE A 145 -20.81 12.56 -17.16
N SER A 146 -22.13 12.45 -17.24
CA SER A 146 -23.01 13.50 -17.78
C SER A 146 -24.03 13.94 -16.73
N ALA A 147 -24.57 15.16 -16.87
CA ALA A 147 -25.64 15.65 -16.01
C ALA A 147 -26.97 14.88 -16.22
N SER A 148 -27.12 14.19 -17.36
CA SER A 148 -28.28 13.36 -17.69
C SER A 148 -27.85 11.91 -17.94
N MET A 149 -27.74 11.14 -16.86
CA MET A 149 -27.52 9.69 -16.93
C MET A 149 -28.83 8.97 -16.65
N ASP A 150 -29.19 8.06 -17.56
CA ASP A 150 -30.25 7.08 -17.34
C ASP A 150 -29.89 6.09 -16.22
N GLU A 151 -30.89 5.34 -15.78
CA GLU A 151 -30.76 4.42 -14.66
C GLU A 151 -29.73 3.30 -14.92
N ASP A 152 -29.70 2.76 -16.14
CA ASP A 152 -28.75 1.71 -16.52
C ASP A 152 -27.30 2.20 -16.47
N SER A 153 -27.06 3.43 -16.93
CA SER A 153 -25.76 4.08 -16.88
C SER A 153 -25.33 4.32 -15.44
N ARG A 154 -26.27 4.68 -14.54
CA ARG A 154 -26.00 4.84 -13.11
C ARG A 154 -25.61 3.52 -12.46
N ILE A 155 -26.36 2.45 -12.72
CA ILE A 155 -26.06 1.10 -12.21
C ILE A 155 -24.67 0.64 -12.67
N LYS A 156 -24.36 0.84 -13.96
CA LYS A 156 -23.05 0.47 -14.53
C LYS A 156 -21.90 1.19 -13.83
N MET A 157 -22.03 2.49 -13.60
CA MET A 157 -21.00 3.26 -12.90
C MET A 157 -20.87 2.87 -11.43
N ALA A 158 -21.98 2.64 -10.73
CA ALA A 158 -21.95 2.18 -9.34
C ALA A 158 -21.22 0.84 -9.21
N LYS A 159 -21.39 -0.05 -10.20
CA LYS A 159 -20.59 -1.27 -10.31
C LYS A 159 -19.10 -0.99 -10.45
N VAL A 160 -18.70 -0.07 -11.33
CA VAL A 160 -17.27 0.25 -11.51
C VAL A 160 -16.68 0.91 -10.25
N VAL A 161 -17.40 1.84 -9.61
CA VAL A 161 -16.97 2.44 -8.33
C VAL A 161 -16.83 1.38 -7.24
N HIS A 162 -17.71 0.39 -7.21
CA HIS A 162 -17.58 -0.74 -6.31
C HIS A 162 -16.29 -1.54 -6.59
N GLU A 163 -16.03 -1.89 -7.85
CA GLU A 163 -14.80 -2.61 -8.27
C GLU A 163 -13.52 -1.85 -7.84
N ILE A 164 -13.51 -0.52 -7.97
CA ILE A 164 -12.42 0.34 -7.49
C ILE A 164 -12.21 0.20 -5.98
N ARG A 165 -13.29 0.21 -5.18
CA ARG A 165 -13.18 0.06 -3.73
C ARG A 165 -12.70 -1.34 -3.33
N VAL A 166 -13.11 -2.36 -4.06
CA VAL A 166 -12.58 -3.73 -3.87
C VAL A 166 -11.08 -3.76 -4.15
N ALA A 167 -10.63 -3.13 -5.24
CA ALA A 167 -9.20 -3.02 -5.54
C ALA A 167 -8.44 -2.28 -4.42
N VAL A 168 -8.95 -1.15 -3.92
CA VAL A 168 -8.38 -0.42 -2.77
C VAL A 168 -8.27 -1.31 -1.53
N ASN A 169 -9.27 -2.13 -1.25
CA ASN A 169 -9.21 -3.06 -0.13
C ASN A 169 -8.12 -4.14 -0.31
N GLY A 170 -8.00 -4.71 -1.52
CA GLY A 170 -6.93 -5.66 -1.83
C GLY A 170 -5.54 -5.06 -1.67
N ILE A 171 -5.39 -3.80 -2.07
CA ILE A 171 -4.18 -2.99 -1.86
C ILE A 171 -3.85 -2.89 -0.37
N VAL A 172 -4.82 -2.48 0.45
CA VAL A 172 -4.65 -2.32 1.89
C VAL A 172 -4.21 -3.62 2.56
N GLY A 173 -4.79 -4.76 2.17
CA GLY A 173 -4.38 -6.07 2.66
C GLY A 173 -2.90 -6.37 2.39
N ARG A 174 -2.44 -6.17 1.14
CA ARG A 174 -1.02 -6.37 0.77
C ARG A 174 -0.09 -5.39 1.47
N MET A 175 -0.54 -4.15 1.67
CA MET A 175 0.21 -3.12 2.39
C MET A 175 0.41 -3.48 3.87
N LEU A 176 -0.59 -4.07 4.51
CA LEU A 176 -0.47 -4.57 5.89
C LEU A 176 0.46 -5.77 6.01
N GLU A 177 0.41 -6.69 5.05
CA GLU A 177 1.35 -7.82 4.98
C GLU A 177 2.79 -7.32 4.84
N LEU A 178 3.03 -6.34 3.96
CA LEU A 178 4.34 -5.68 3.83
C LEU A 178 4.79 -5.04 5.14
N GLU A 179 3.92 -4.25 5.76
CA GLU A 179 4.25 -3.55 7.00
C GLU A 179 4.55 -4.53 8.13
N GLU A 180 3.78 -5.59 8.27
CA GLU A 180 3.99 -6.63 9.28
C GLU A 180 5.33 -7.33 9.07
N GLY A 181 5.68 -7.66 7.82
CA GLY A 181 6.99 -8.20 7.48
C GLY A 181 8.12 -7.26 7.90
N VAL A 182 8.06 -5.97 7.53
CA VAL A 182 9.08 -4.99 7.92
C VAL A 182 9.16 -4.81 9.43
N ARG A 183 8.02 -4.75 10.12
CA ARG A 183 7.93 -4.66 11.59
C ARG A 183 8.56 -5.87 12.26
N ARG A 184 8.37 -7.07 11.72
CA ARG A 184 8.98 -8.31 12.22
C ARG A 184 10.49 -8.26 12.12
N ILE A 185 11.03 -7.81 10.98
CA ILE A 185 12.48 -7.69 10.77
C ILE A 185 13.08 -6.62 11.70
N ASP A 186 12.42 -5.46 11.86
CA ASP A 186 12.89 -4.41 12.77
C ASP A 186 12.77 -4.83 14.25
N GLY A 187 11.73 -5.58 14.63
CA GLY A 187 11.61 -6.18 15.96
C GLY A 187 12.80 -7.09 16.26
N LEU A 188 13.17 -7.98 15.33
CA LEU A 188 14.36 -8.81 15.46
C LEU A 188 15.64 -7.97 15.58
N GLN A 189 15.74 -6.85 14.85
CA GLN A 189 16.86 -5.92 15.00
C GLN A 189 16.96 -5.39 16.44
N GLN A 190 15.83 -5.03 17.08
CA GLN A 190 15.85 -4.55 18.47
C GLN A 190 16.25 -5.65 19.45
N ASP A 191 15.80 -6.88 19.22
CA ASP A 191 16.18 -8.04 20.05
C ASP A 191 17.68 -8.32 19.91
N LEU A 192 18.18 -8.38 18.67
CA LEU A 192 19.57 -8.69 18.37
C LEU A 192 20.53 -7.62 18.93
N LYS A 193 20.15 -6.34 18.94
CA LYS A 193 20.96 -5.24 19.55
C LYS A 193 21.38 -5.52 20.99
N GLN A 194 20.59 -6.31 21.72
CA GLN A 194 20.84 -6.64 23.13
C GLN A 194 21.73 -7.89 23.29
N THR A 195 22.10 -8.53 22.18
CA THR A 195 22.89 -9.77 22.16
C THR A 195 24.31 -9.52 21.66
N GLU A 196 25.21 -10.44 21.98
CA GLU A 196 26.59 -10.43 21.47
C GLU A 196 26.65 -10.55 19.93
N LEU A 197 25.62 -11.15 19.32
CA LEU A 197 25.46 -11.35 17.88
C LEU A 197 25.27 -10.04 17.10
N TRP A 198 24.83 -8.95 17.75
CA TRP A 198 24.66 -7.65 17.09
C TRP A 198 25.92 -7.20 16.36
N SER A 199 27.07 -7.42 17.00
CA SER A 199 28.35 -6.93 16.51
C SER A 199 28.89 -7.71 15.31
N ASP A 200 28.33 -8.90 15.05
CA ASP A 200 28.63 -9.75 13.89
C ASP A 200 27.66 -9.48 12.72
N ILE A 201 26.47 -8.98 13.02
CA ILE A 201 25.36 -8.76 12.07
C ILE A 201 25.41 -7.34 11.49
N VAL A 202 25.82 -6.34 12.28
CA VAL A 202 26.05 -4.98 11.80
C VAL A 202 27.46 -4.88 11.27
N VAL A 203 27.59 -4.75 9.94
CA VAL A 203 28.87 -4.53 9.25
C VAL A 203 29.67 -3.47 10.00
N LYS A 204 30.74 -3.87 10.69
CA LYS A 204 31.66 -2.91 11.33
C LYS A 204 32.34 -2.14 10.20
N PRO A 205 32.26 -0.79 10.16
CA PRO A 205 33.18 -0.01 9.36
C PRO A 205 34.60 -0.46 9.73
N SER A 206 35.44 -0.81 8.76
CA SER A 206 36.80 -1.28 9.02
C SER A 206 37.50 -0.38 10.04
N MET A 207 37.79 -0.93 11.21
CA MET A 207 38.49 -0.23 12.30
C MET A 207 40.00 -0.15 12.08
N LYS A 208 40.53 -0.61 10.93
CA LYS A 208 41.96 -0.51 10.62
C LYS A 208 42.36 0.96 10.55
N ARG A 209 43.08 1.43 11.58
CA ARG A 209 43.85 2.66 11.53
C ARG A 209 45.05 2.42 10.63
N GLY A 210 45.27 3.31 9.67
CA GLY A 210 46.49 3.26 8.86
C GLY A 210 47.73 3.49 9.73
N ARG A 211 48.91 3.21 9.17
CA ARG A 211 50.23 3.41 9.82
C ARG A 211 50.43 4.80 10.45
N THR A 212 49.65 5.79 10.03
CA THR A 212 49.71 7.19 10.49
C THR A 212 48.79 7.52 11.66
N GLY A 213 48.06 6.55 12.23
CA GLY A 213 47.14 6.76 13.35
C GLY A 213 45.84 7.49 12.99
N ARG A 214 45.72 8.04 11.77
CA ARG A 214 44.46 8.55 11.21
C ARG A 214 43.55 7.37 10.87
N ARG A 215 42.24 7.52 11.13
CA ARG A 215 41.21 6.61 10.60
C ARG A 215 41.40 6.57 9.08
N ASP A 216 41.64 5.38 8.56
CA ASP A 216 41.81 5.21 7.13
C ASP A 216 40.45 5.39 6.46
N THR A 217 40.14 6.60 6.02
CA THR A 217 38.92 6.87 5.24
C THR A 217 38.98 6.23 3.86
N ARG A 218 40.13 5.69 3.42
CA ARG A 218 40.20 4.78 2.27
C ARG A 218 39.72 3.36 2.60
N ALA A 219 39.45 3.02 3.86
CA ALA A 219 38.75 1.77 4.20
C ALA A 219 37.24 1.82 3.90
N LEU A 220 36.70 3.00 3.55
CA LEU A 220 35.42 3.12 2.81
C LEU A 220 35.56 2.69 1.33
N ARG A 221 36.80 2.44 0.87
CA ARG A 221 37.18 1.76 -0.38
C ARG A 221 37.84 0.41 -0.10
N GLY A 222 37.50 -0.26 1.01
CA GLY A 222 37.71 -1.71 1.12
C GLY A 222 36.84 -2.44 0.08
N PRO A 223 37.06 -3.75 -0.18
CA PRO A 223 36.11 -4.52 -0.96
C PRO A 223 34.74 -4.35 -0.33
N VAL A 224 33.85 -3.64 -1.03
CA VAL A 224 32.44 -3.53 -0.67
C VAL A 224 31.96 -4.96 -0.57
N SER A 225 31.43 -5.37 0.60
CA SER A 225 30.97 -6.74 0.73
C SER A 225 29.93 -7.00 -0.37
N PRO A 226 29.87 -8.21 -0.99
CA PRO A 226 28.84 -8.50 -1.97
C PRO A 226 27.43 -8.15 -1.48
N GLY A 227 27.17 -8.31 -0.17
CA GLY A 227 25.93 -7.89 0.49
C GLY A 227 25.68 -6.38 0.47
N ASP A 228 26.71 -5.54 0.65
CA ASP A 228 26.59 -4.08 0.56
C ASP A 228 26.38 -3.61 -0.89
N VAL A 229 27.03 -4.27 -1.87
CA VAL A 229 26.78 -3.99 -3.29
C VAL A 229 25.34 -4.33 -3.65
N PHE A 230 24.88 -5.51 -3.23
CA PHE A 230 23.52 -5.97 -3.44
C PHE A 230 22.49 -5.02 -2.79
N ALA A 231 22.67 -4.67 -1.52
CA ALA A 231 21.76 -3.78 -0.80
C ALA A 231 21.66 -2.37 -1.44
N ARG A 232 22.75 -1.88 -2.03
CA ARG A 232 22.74 -0.61 -2.78
C ARG A 232 22.04 -0.74 -4.13
N ALA A 233 22.24 -1.86 -4.82
CA ALA A 233 21.58 -2.12 -6.09
C ALA A 233 20.06 -2.23 -5.91
N THR A 234 19.61 -2.99 -4.90
CA THR A 234 18.18 -3.14 -4.59
C THR A 234 17.55 -1.82 -4.14
N PHE A 235 18.24 -1.04 -3.30
CA PHE A 235 17.78 0.30 -2.94
C PHE A 235 17.60 1.21 -4.15
N LYS A 236 18.58 1.24 -5.07
CA LYS A 236 18.48 2.05 -6.30
C LYS A 236 17.37 1.58 -7.24
N ALA A 237 17.18 0.27 -7.36
CA ALA A 237 16.09 -0.28 -8.17
C ALA A 237 14.73 0.13 -7.57
N TRP A 238 14.59 0.01 -6.25
CA TRP A 238 13.42 0.49 -5.52
C TRP A 238 13.21 2.00 -5.69
N GLU A 239 14.23 2.85 -5.56
CA GLU A 239 14.13 4.29 -5.85
C GLU A 239 13.60 4.58 -7.27
N GLY A 240 14.03 3.79 -8.27
CA GLY A 240 13.51 3.89 -9.64
C GLY A 240 12.03 3.56 -9.74
N ARG A 241 11.57 2.53 -9.02
CA ARG A 241 10.14 2.14 -8.94
C ARG A 241 9.29 3.24 -8.30
N ILE A 242 9.82 3.86 -7.24
CA ILE A 242 9.17 4.99 -6.57
C ILE A 242 8.96 6.16 -7.52
N ALA A 243 9.97 6.51 -8.31
CA ALA A 243 9.85 7.63 -9.24
C ALA A 243 8.70 7.39 -10.24
N GLY A 244 8.61 6.19 -10.80
CA GLY A 244 7.50 5.83 -11.70
C GLY A 244 6.13 5.87 -11.04
N LEU A 245 6.01 5.36 -9.80
CA LEU A 245 4.78 5.48 -9.01
C LEU A 245 4.42 6.94 -8.73
N TRP A 246 5.40 7.76 -8.37
CA TRP A 246 5.17 9.16 -8.06
C TRP A 246 4.66 9.93 -9.28
N ASP A 247 5.28 9.71 -10.44
CA ASP A 247 4.86 10.31 -11.71
C ASP A 247 3.42 9.92 -12.05
N ALA A 248 3.03 8.66 -11.83
CA ALA A 248 1.70 8.16 -12.13
C ALA A 248 0.60 8.68 -11.19
N PHE A 249 0.92 8.97 -9.92
CA PHE A 249 -0.08 9.33 -8.90
C PHE A 249 -0.09 10.81 -8.50
N TYR A 250 0.98 11.56 -8.79
CA TYR A 250 1.11 12.97 -8.36
C TYR A 250 1.35 13.98 -9.49
N MET A 251 1.66 13.54 -10.71
CA MET A 251 1.84 14.45 -11.87
C MET A 251 0.71 14.42 -12.90
N THR A 252 -0.41 13.75 -12.59
CA THR A 252 -1.65 13.71 -13.39
C THR A 252 -2.83 14.31 -12.64
#